data_AF-A0A223KNS2-F1
#
_entry.id   AF-A0A223KNS2-F1
#
_cell.length_a   1.000
_cell.length_b   1.000
_cell.length_c   1.000
_cell.angle_alpha   90.00
_cell.angle_beta   90.00
_cell.angle_gamma   90.00
#
_symmetry.space_group_name_H-M   'P 1'
#
loop_
_entity.id
_entity.type
_entity.pdbx_description
1 polymer ?
#
loop_
_entity_poly.entity_id
_entity_poly.type
_entity_poly.pdbx_seq_one_letter_code
_entity_poly.pdbx_strand_id
1 'polypeptide(L)'
;MYRGDIKKLALPFMIVLLFLTVAFTSIINFGMKDSAASQEIKQGVNQVIEEDMVKTSVGHIEVMEDESLKDGSYIVTSHLKYENPNIDETKQMIEIYSDQLANELANYNVNKVTVFWEVPHIQKDDNLARFHFQRNGEKIQMKERWFALSFKDT
;
A
#
# COMPACT_ATOMS: atom_id res chain seq x y z
N MET A 1 -19.26 21.91 66.02
CA MET A 1 -18.27 23.00 65.91
C MET A 1 -16.96 22.36 65.43
N TYR A 2 -16.31 22.96 64.42
CA TYR A 2 -15.19 22.46 63.58
C TYR A 2 -15.54 21.26 62.68
N ARG A 3 -15.69 21.34 61.34
CA ARG A 3 -14.99 22.04 60.23
C ARG A 3 -13.52 21.60 60.10
N GLY A 4 -13.28 20.72 59.13
CA GLY A 4 -11.96 20.22 58.72
C GLY A 4 -12.02 19.46 57.39
N ASP A 5 -11.79 20.21 56.32
CA ASP A 5 -11.17 19.87 55.03
C ASP A 5 -11.65 18.70 54.15
N ILE A 6 -12.34 19.12 53.09
CA ILE A 6 -12.65 18.38 51.87
C ILE A 6 -11.41 18.40 50.96
N LYS A 7 -10.63 17.32 50.92
CA LYS A 7 -9.82 16.93 49.75
C LYS A 7 -9.56 15.43 49.76
N LYS A 8 -10.25 14.67 48.91
CA LYS A 8 -9.72 13.42 48.34
C LYS A 8 -10.53 12.99 47.10
N LEU A 9 -9.79 13.00 45.99
CA LEU A 9 -9.97 12.24 44.75
C LEU A 9 -11.25 12.46 43.93
N ALA A 10 -11.17 13.44 43.03
CA ALA A 10 -11.86 13.39 41.75
C ALA A 10 -11.19 12.32 40.84
N LEU A 11 -12.00 11.43 40.26
CA LEU A 11 -11.67 10.71 39.01
C LEU A 11 -11.80 11.69 37.80
N PRO A 12 -11.28 11.40 36.59
CA PRO A 12 -10.79 10.11 36.07
C PRO A 12 -9.39 10.16 35.41
N PHE A 13 -8.82 8.98 35.20
CA PHE A 13 -7.67 8.75 34.32
C PHE A 13 -7.99 9.20 32.90
N MET A 14 -7.65 10.44 32.57
CA MET A 14 -7.67 11.00 31.22
C MET A 14 -6.31 11.64 30.94
N ILE A 15 -5.25 10.83 30.95
CA ILE A 15 -3.97 11.13 30.28
C ILE A 15 -3.40 9.77 29.86
N VAL A 16 -3.71 9.35 28.63
CA VAL A 16 -2.82 8.45 27.88
C VAL A 16 -2.60 9.12 26.53
N LEU A 17 -1.44 9.77 26.45
CA LEU A 17 -0.63 10.05 25.28
C LEU A 17 -1.27 10.82 24.12
N LEU A 18 -1.25 12.12 24.32
CA LEU A 18 -1.06 13.16 23.31
C LEU A 18 0.32 13.01 22.62
N PHE A 19 0.52 11.99 21.76
CA PHE A 19 1.73 11.83 20.93
C PHE A 19 1.40 11.27 19.54
N LEU A 20 0.46 11.89 18.83
CA LEU A 20 0.26 11.61 17.39
C LEU A 20 0.09 12.88 16.54
N THR A 21 0.43 14.04 17.09
CA THR A 21 0.32 15.33 16.39
C THR A 21 1.66 15.93 15.93
N VAL A 22 2.80 15.27 16.19
CA VAL A 22 4.15 15.81 15.88
C VAL A 22 4.92 14.96 14.85
N ALA A 23 4.21 14.25 13.97
CA ALA A 23 4.75 13.87 12.65
C ALA A 23 4.09 14.68 11.51
N PHE A 24 3.22 15.63 11.86
CA PHE A 24 2.80 16.71 10.96
C PHE A 24 3.95 17.71 10.86
N THR A 25 4.44 18.01 9.64
CA THR A 25 5.47 19.01 9.26
C THR A 25 6.94 18.59 9.13
N SER A 26 7.23 17.38 8.64
CA SER A 26 8.49 17.15 7.92
C SER A 26 8.37 16.06 6.85
N ILE A 27 7.83 16.44 5.69
CA ILE A 27 8.37 16.17 4.35
C ILE A 27 7.72 17.24 3.44
N ILE A 28 8.37 18.40 3.32
CA ILE A 28 8.21 19.27 2.16
C ILE A 28 9.60 19.32 1.55
N ASN A 29 9.87 18.46 0.57
CA ASN A 29 11.03 18.60 -0.30
C ASN A 29 10.71 18.11 -1.72
N PHE A 30 10.46 19.10 -2.58
CA PHE A 30 10.83 19.22 -3.99
C PHE A 30 10.58 18.03 -4.94
N GLY A 31 9.45 18.14 -5.65
CA GLY A 31 8.94 17.26 -6.70
C GLY A 31 7.43 17.55 -6.78
N MET A 32 6.78 17.48 -7.94
CA MET A 32 5.39 17.91 -8.13
C MET A 32 4.50 17.54 -6.92
N LYS A 33 3.84 18.53 -6.30
CA LYS A 33 3.11 18.34 -5.04
C LYS A 33 2.01 17.30 -5.27
N ASP A 34 2.24 16.08 -4.78
CA ASP A 34 1.25 15.03 -4.70
C ASP A 34 -0.08 15.62 -4.18
N SER A 35 -1.18 15.34 -4.88
CA SER A 35 -2.51 15.77 -4.43
C SER A 35 -2.85 15.07 -3.11
N ALA A 36 -3.77 15.64 -2.32
CA ALA A 36 -4.21 14.97 -1.09
C ALA A 36 -4.73 13.55 -1.38
N ALA A 37 -5.43 13.37 -2.50
CA ALA A 37 -5.92 12.07 -2.94
C ALA A 37 -4.79 11.11 -3.34
N SER A 38 -3.74 11.58 -4.03
CA SER A 38 -2.61 10.69 -4.35
C SER A 38 -1.82 10.27 -3.11
N GLN A 39 -1.72 11.15 -2.10
CA GLN A 39 -1.13 10.81 -0.80
C GLN A 39 -1.97 9.78 -0.03
N GLU A 40 -3.30 9.94 -0.03
CA GLU A 40 -4.23 9.01 0.60
C GLU A 40 -4.15 7.61 -0.05
N ILE A 41 -4.10 7.54 -1.38
CA ILE A 41 -3.90 6.30 -2.12
C ILE A 41 -2.56 5.66 -1.77
N LYS A 42 -1.45 6.42 -1.76
CA LYS A 42 -0.12 5.92 -1.36
C LYS A 42 -0.13 5.36 0.07
N GLN A 43 -0.84 6.00 0.99
CA GLN A 43 -0.99 5.51 2.36
C GLN A 43 -1.77 4.20 2.40
N GLY A 44 -2.88 4.09 1.65
CA GLY A 44 -3.64 2.84 1.53
C GLY A 44 -2.78 1.69 1.00
N VAL A 45 -1.98 1.93 -0.05
CA VAL A 45 -1.04 0.92 -0.58
C VAL A 45 -0.06 0.45 0.49
N ASN A 46 0.59 1.39 1.19
CA ASN A 46 1.56 1.05 2.24
C ASN A 46 0.90 0.28 3.39
N GLN A 47 -0.29 0.68 3.82
CA GLN A 47 -1.01 0.02 4.90
C GLN A 47 -1.30 -1.45 4.57
N VAL A 48 -1.84 -1.75 3.38
CA VAL A 48 -2.12 -3.14 2.97
C VAL A 48 -0.84 -3.97 2.97
N ILE A 49 0.27 -3.39 2.49
CA ILE A 49 1.54 -4.11 2.41
C ILE A 49 2.07 -4.42 3.81
N GLU A 50 2.01 -3.45 4.72
CA GLU A 50 2.50 -3.61 6.10
C GLU A 50 1.62 -4.55 6.94
N GLU A 51 0.30 -4.46 6.81
CA GLU A 51 -0.64 -5.21 7.63
C GLU A 51 -0.85 -6.64 7.12
N ASP A 52 -0.89 -6.84 5.80
CA ASP A 52 -1.37 -8.09 5.22
C ASP A 52 -0.35 -8.85 4.35
N MET A 53 0.71 -8.19 3.87
CA MET A 53 1.67 -8.81 2.94
C MET A 53 2.97 -9.23 3.61
N VAL A 54 2.91 -10.35 4.32
CA VAL A 54 4.06 -10.94 5.01
C VAL A 54 5.24 -11.17 4.04
N LYS A 55 6.46 -10.77 4.47
CA LYS A 55 7.72 -10.85 3.70
C LYS A 55 7.74 -10.01 2.42
N THR A 56 6.90 -8.97 2.34
CA THR A 56 6.92 -8.00 1.25
C THR A 56 7.54 -6.69 1.72
N SER A 57 8.27 -6.04 0.83
CA SER A 57 8.80 -4.68 1.03
C SER A 57 8.51 -3.82 -0.19
N VAL A 58 8.36 -2.52 0.04
CA VAL A 58 8.13 -1.54 -1.02
C VAL A 58 9.47 -1.05 -1.56
N GLY A 59 9.68 -1.22 -2.86
CA GLY A 59 10.76 -0.53 -3.57
C GLY A 59 10.35 0.89 -3.97
N HIS A 60 9.22 1.01 -4.69
CA HIS A 60 8.71 2.29 -5.14
C HIS A 60 7.20 2.24 -5.39
N ILE A 61 6.48 3.33 -5.09
CA ILE A 61 5.06 3.49 -5.43
C ILE A 61 4.89 4.83 -6.15
N GLU A 62 4.28 4.76 -7.33
CA GLU A 62 3.87 5.91 -8.12
C GLU A 62 2.35 5.96 -8.17
N VAL A 63 1.80 7.16 -7.96
CA VAL A 63 0.38 7.44 -8.09
C VAL A 63 0.25 8.70 -8.93
N MET A 64 -0.40 8.59 -10.09
CA MET A 64 -0.55 9.67 -11.06
C MET A 64 -2.00 9.74 -11.53
N GLU A 65 -2.46 10.92 -11.97
CA GLU A 65 -3.79 11.06 -12.57
C GLU A 65 -3.83 10.34 -13.94
N ASP A 66 -4.95 9.67 -14.24
CA ASP A 66 -5.20 9.07 -15.55
C ASP A 66 -5.70 10.14 -16.54
N GLU A 67 -4.76 10.92 -17.06
CA GLU A 67 -5.05 11.99 -18.04
C GLU A 67 -5.71 11.45 -19.33
N SER A 68 -5.62 10.14 -19.59
CA SER A 68 -6.27 9.51 -20.76
C SER A 68 -7.79 9.46 -20.64
N LEU A 69 -8.32 9.48 -19.41
CA LEU A 69 -9.77 9.43 -19.16
C LEU A 69 -10.40 10.79 -18.85
N LYS A 70 -9.64 11.73 -18.30
CA LYS A 70 -10.12 13.08 -17.92
C LYS A 70 -11.30 13.06 -16.94
N ASP A 71 -11.35 12.05 -16.08
CA ASP A 71 -12.37 11.85 -15.04
C ASP A 71 -11.83 12.03 -13.61
N GLY A 72 -10.57 12.46 -13.49
CA GLY A 72 -9.88 12.63 -12.21
C GLY A 72 -9.52 11.33 -11.50
N SER A 73 -9.60 10.18 -12.20
CA SER A 73 -9.13 8.89 -11.68
C SER A 73 -7.61 8.79 -11.70
N TYR A 74 -7.07 7.81 -10.99
CA TYR A 74 -5.63 7.60 -10.82
C TYR A 74 -5.14 6.28 -11.41
N ILE A 75 -3.85 6.25 -11.76
CA ILE A 75 -3.06 5.07 -12.06
C ILE A 75 -2.11 4.84 -10.89
N VAL A 76 -2.07 3.61 -10.39
CA VAL A 76 -1.14 3.19 -9.34
C VAL A 76 -0.14 2.19 -9.91
N THR A 77 1.15 2.47 -9.73
CA THR A 77 2.24 1.54 -10.07
C THR A 77 3.02 1.24 -8.82
N SER A 78 3.10 -0.04 -8.44
CA SER A 78 3.80 -0.52 -7.25
C SER A 78 4.94 -1.45 -7.66
N HIS A 79 6.15 -1.15 -7.20
CA HIS A 79 7.32 -2.00 -7.30
C HIS A 79 7.57 -2.62 -5.94
N LEU A 80 7.28 -3.92 -5.83
CA LEU A 80 7.31 -4.68 -4.59
C LEU A 80 8.39 -5.73 -4.67
N LYS A 81 8.94 -6.09 -3.51
CA LYS A 81 9.92 -7.15 -3.38
C LYS A 81 9.44 -8.18 -2.38
N TYR A 82 9.47 -9.45 -2.76
CA TYR A 82 9.06 -10.58 -1.93
C TYR A 82 10.26 -11.42 -1.50
N GLU A 83 10.39 -11.67 -0.21
CA GLU A 83 11.59 -12.28 0.40
C GLU A 83 11.39 -13.72 0.87
N ASN A 84 10.27 -14.39 0.56
CA ASN A 84 10.06 -15.78 0.96
C ASN A 84 10.90 -16.75 0.12
N PRO A 85 11.84 -17.53 0.70
CA PRO A 85 12.70 -18.42 -0.07
C PRO A 85 12.00 -19.64 -0.68
N ASN A 86 10.72 -19.88 -0.35
CA ASN A 86 9.96 -21.01 -0.91
C ASN A 86 9.42 -20.65 -2.31
N ILE A 87 10.02 -21.26 -3.33
CA ILE A 87 9.68 -21.02 -4.74
C ILE A 87 8.25 -21.49 -5.06
N ASP A 88 7.85 -22.66 -4.56
CA ASP A 88 6.54 -23.27 -4.85
C ASP A 88 5.39 -22.38 -4.36
N GLU A 89 5.58 -21.73 -3.20
CA GLU A 89 4.61 -20.79 -2.63
C GLU A 89 4.67 -19.40 -3.27
N THR A 90 5.83 -19.00 -3.79
CA THR A 90 6.06 -17.62 -4.26
C THR A 90 5.05 -17.21 -5.31
N LYS A 91 4.77 -18.09 -6.28
CA LYS A 91 3.86 -17.79 -7.40
C LYS A 91 2.46 -17.50 -6.92
N GLN A 92 1.96 -18.37 -6.06
CA GLN A 92 0.64 -18.23 -5.48
C GLN A 92 0.55 -16.99 -4.61
N MET A 93 1.57 -16.71 -3.80
CA MET A 93 1.55 -15.59 -2.86
C MET A 93 1.60 -14.23 -3.57
N ILE A 94 2.46 -14.06 -4.58
CA ILE A 94 2.51 -12.79 -5.32
C ILE A 94 1.24 -12.56 -6.15
N GLU A 95 0.58 -13.62 -6.61
CA GLU A 95 -0.75 -13.53 -7.24
C GLU A 95 -1.80 -13.06 -6.23
N ILE A 96 -1.92 -13.72 -5.07
CA ILE A 96 -2.86 -13.37 -3.99
C ILE A 96 -2.65 -11.92 -3.53
N TYR A 97 -1.40 -11.52 -3.28
CA TYR A 97 -1.09 -10.17 -2.84
C TYR A 97 -1.39 -9.12 -3.91
N SER A 98 -1.16 -9.42 -5.19
CA SER A 98 -1.53 -8.51 -6.27
C SER A 98 -3.04 -8.30 -6.35
N ASP A 99 -3.81 -9.38 -6.24
CA ASP A 99 -5.27 -9.32 -6.21
C ASP A 99 -5.77 -8.55 -4.97
N GLN A 100 -5.17 -8.79 -3.80
CA GLN A 100 -5.52 -8.10 -2.57
C GLN A 100 -5.29 -6.59 -2.67
N LEU A 101 -4.13 -6.16 -3.19
CA LEU A 101 -3.85 -4.75 -3.42
C LEU A 101 -4.84 -4.13 -4.41
N ALA A 102 -5.13 -4.82 -5.51
CA ALA A 102 -6.09 -4.34 -6.50
C ALA A 102 -7.51 -4.20 -5.92
N ASN A 103 -7.91 -5.13 -5.04
CA ASN A 103 -9.20 -5.07 -4.35
C ASN A 103 -9.27 -3.91 -3.37
N GLU A 104 -8.23 -3.65 -2.60
CA GLU A 104 -8.21 -2.48 -1.71
C GLU A 104 -8.27 -1.18 -2.52
N LEU A 105 -7.51 -1.11 -3.61
CA LEU A 105 -7.51 0.06 -4.50
C LEU A 105 -8.85 0.29 -5.22
N ALA A 106 -9.76 -0.68 -5.23
CA ALA A 106 -11.12 -0.48 -5.72
C ALA A 106 -11.91 0.53 -4.87
N ASN A 107 -11.57 0.68 -3.58
CA ASN A 107 -12.19 1.65 -2.66
C ASN A 107 -11.83 3.11 -2.96
N TYR A 108 -10.79 3.33 -3.78
CA TYR A 108 -10.30 4.66 -4.17
C TYR A 108 -10.75 5.02 -5.57
N ASN A 109 -10.46 6.25 -6.05
CA ASN A 109 -10.71 6.61 -7.45
C ASN A 109 -9.58 6.14 -8.39
N VAL A 110 -9.29 4.84 -8.42
CA VAL A 110 -8.17 4.25 -9.18
C VAL A 110 -8.69 3.47 -10.38
N ASN A 111 -8.28 3.87 -11.59
CA ASN A 111 -8.66 3.22 -12.83
C ASN A 111 -7.73 2.06 -13.22
N LYS A 112 -6.43 2.17 -12.98
CA LYS A 112 -5.43 1.16 -13.34
C LYS A 112 -4.48 0.88 -12.18
N VAL A 113 -4.14 -0.39 -12.00
CA VAL A 113 -3.15 -0.83 -11.02
C VAL A 113 -2.13 -1.70 -11.75
N THR A 114 -0.85 -1.44 -11.56
CA THR A 114 0.23 -2.31 -12.02
C THR A 114 1.12 -2.67 -10.85
N VAL A 115 1.35 -3.96 -10.63
CA VAL A 115 2.22 -4.47 -9.57
C VAL A 115 3.38 -5.21 -10.20
N PHE A 116 4.59 -4.74 -9.95
CA PHE A 116 5.85 -5.36 -10.32
C PHE A 116 6.44 -6.08 -9.11
N TRP A 117 6.90 -7.30 -9.29
CA TRP A 117 7.49 -8.12 -8.24
C TRP A 117 8.94 -8.47 -8.53
N GLU A 118 9.81 -8.08 -7.61
CA GLU A 118 11.17 -8.60 -7.50
C GLU A 118 11.22 -9.73 -6.47
N VAL A 119 11.96 -10.80 -6.79
CA VAL A 119 12.16 -11.93 -5.89
C VAL A 119 13.64 -12.32 -5.92
N PRO A 120 14.51 -11.64 -5.14
CA PRO A 120 15.95 -11.66 -5.39
C PRO A 120 16.65 -13.02 -5.28
N HIS A 121 16.04 -13.98 -4.59
CA HIS A 121 16.59 -15.33 -4.49
C HIS A 121 16.28 -16.21 -5.72
N ILE A 122 15.31 -15.81 -6.56
CA ILE A 122 14.98 -16.46 -7.84
C ILE A 122 15.62 -15.70 -8.99
N GLN A 123 15.40 -14.39 -9.04
CA GLN A 123 15.93 -13.51 -10.08
C GLN A 123 16.43 -12.21 -9.43
N LYS A 124 17.72 -11.96 -9.58
CA LYS A 124 18.39 -10.83 -8.95
C LYS A 124 18.27 -9.57 -9.81
N ASP A 125 17.96 -8.45 -9.18
CA ASP A 125 17.99 -7.10 -9.76
C ASP A 125 17.07 -6.93 -11.00
N ASP A 126 16.01 -7.75 -11.14
CA ASP A 126 15.01 -7.65 -12.22
C ASP A 126 13.66 -8.22 -11.75
N ASN A 127 12.57 -7.82 -12.41
CA ASN A 127 11.21 -8.25 -12.08
C ASN A 127 10.96 -9.71 -12.47
N LEU A 128 10.50 -10.50 -11.51
CA LEU A 128 10.03 -11.87 -11.70
C LEU A 128 8.61 -11.92 -12.28
N ALA A 129 7.75 -10.97 -11.87
CA ALA A 129 6.35 -10.94 -12.30
C ALA A 129 5.81 -9.52 -12.45
N ARG A 130 4.76 -9.38 -13.26
CA ARG A 130 3.99 -8.16 -13.44
C ARG A 130 2.51 -8.49 -13.55
N PHE A 131 1.68 -7.77 -12.80
CA PHE A 131 0.22 -7.89 -12.83
C PHE A 131 -0.39 -6.55 -13.22
N HIS A 132 -1.29 -6.55 -14.20
CA HIS A 132 -2.01 -5.37 -14.64
C HIS A 132 -3.50 -5.55 -14.41
N PHE A 133 -4.10 -4.56 -13.75
CA PHE A 133 -5.50 -4.52 -13.43
C PHE A 133 -6.14 -3.23 -13.94
N GLN A 134 -7.43 -3.32 -14.25
CA GLN A 134 -8.20 -2.18 -14.71
C GLN A 134 -9.61 -2.20 -14.11
N ARG A 135 -10.10 -1.02 -13.77
CA ARG A 135 -11.47 -0.80 -13.29
C ARG A 135 -12.49 -1.19 -14.35
N ASN A 136 -13.53 -1.88 -13.90
CA ASN A 136 -14.71 -2.26 -14.66
C ASN A 136 -15.93 -2.17 -13.73
N GLY A 137 -16.63 -1.04 -13.79
CA GLY A 137 -17.68 -0.70 -12.84
C GLY A 137 -17.12 -0.48 -11.43
N GLU A 138 -17.71 -1.13 -10.43
CA GLU A 138 -17.31 -1.03 -9.02
C GLU A 138 -16.09 -1.88 -8.64
N LYS A 139 -15.54 -2.67 -9.59
CA LYS A 139 -14.45 -3.61 -9.33
C LYS A 139 -13.22 -3.29 -10.15
N ILE A 140 -12.05 -3.62 -9.63
CA ILE A 140 -10.81 -3.68 -10.39
C ILE A 140 -10.57 -5.15 -10.77
N GLN A 141 -10.29 -5.41 -12.05
CA GLN A 141 -10.16 -6.76 -12.59
C GLN A 141 -8.78 -6.97 -13.22
N MET A 142 -8.18 -8.15 -13.01
CA MET A 142 -6.94 -8.54 -13.67
C MET A 142 -7.16 -8.62 -15.19
N LYS A 143 -6.29 -7.94 -15.94
CA LYS A 143 -6.29 -7.90 -17.42
C LYS A 143 -5.13 -8.68 -18.00
N GLU A 144 -3.97 -8.55 -17.38
CA GLU A 144 -2.74 -9.20 -17.83
C GLU A 144 -1.93 -9.66 -16.61
N ARG A 145 -1.30 -10.82 -16.76
CA ARG A 145 -0.21 -11.24 -15.89
C ARG A 145 0.96 -11.69 -16.76
N TRP A 146 2.15 -11.35 -16.33
CA TRP A 146 3.40 -11.73 -16.97
C TRP A 146 4.35 -12.28 -15.92
N PHE A 147 5.07 -13.33 -16.31
CA PHE A 147 6.12 -13.95 -15.51
C PHE A 147 7.39 -14.03 -16.35
N ALA A 148 8.53 -13.78 -15.71
CA ALA A 148 9.84 -14.01 -16.28
C ALA A 148 10.00 -15.49 -16.68
N LEU A 149 10.81 -15.75 -17.72
CA LEU A 149 11.04 -17.11 -18.21
C LEU A 149 11.61 -18.03 -17.12
N SER A 150 12.43 -17.47 -16.23
CA SER A 150 12.98 -18.12 -15.03
C SER A 150 11.92 -18.70 -14.08
N PHE A 151 10.64 -18.34 -14.25
CA PHE A 151 9.54 -18.67 -13.36
C PHE A 151 8.37 -19.41 -14.03
N LYS A 152 8.41 -19.58 -15.37
CA LYS A 152 7.32 -20.24 -16.09
C LYS A 152 7.33 -21.76 -15.93
N ASP A 153 8.51 -22.33 -15.72
CA ASP A 153 8.74 -23.77 -15.68
C ASP A 153 8.87 -24.34 -14.24
N THR A 154 8.58 -23.50 -13.24
CA THR A 154 8.44 -23.84 -11.82
C THR A 154 6.98 -23.93 -11.42
#